data_AF-A0A521S9Y7-F1
#
_entry.id   AF-A0A521S9Y7-F1
#
_cell.length_a   1.000
_cell.length_b   1.000
_cell.length_c   1.000
_cell.angle_alpha   90.00
_cell.angle_beta   90.00
_cell.angle_gamma   90.00
#
_symmetry.space_group_name_H-M   'P 1'
#
loop_
_entity.id
_entity.type
_entity.pdbx_description
1 polymer ?
#
loop_
_entity_poly.entity_id
_entity_poly.type
_entity_poly.pdbx_seq_one_letter_code
_entity_poly.pdbx_strand_id
1 'polypeptide(L)' 'MKTPAKPQKNRQLIQARKERGWTQREMAKVIGISSNSYLSRLEAGLIRPRVDTARRIALALGKPVDEIFLH' A
#
# COMPACT_ATOMS: atom_id res chain seq x y z
N MET A 1 -29.09 -3.82 -11.13
CA MET A 1 -27.87 -3.06 -10.76
C MET A 1 -26.82 -4.08 -10.34
N LYS A 2 -25.71 -4.24 -11.07
CA LYS A 2 -24.63 -5.15 -10.64
C LYS A 2 -23.81 -4.41 -9.59
N THR A 3 -23.87 -4.83 -8.34
CA THR A 3 -23.01 -4.34 -7.27
C THR A 3 -21.56 -4.51 -7.71
N PRO A 4 -20.68 -3.48 -7.67
CA PRO A 4 -19.27 -3.69 -7.95
C PRO A 4 -18.71 -4.70 -6.94
N ALA A 5 -17.93 -5.66 -7.42
CA ALA A 5 -17.27 -6.65 -6.58
C ALA A 5 -16.52 -5.94 -5.44
N LYS A 6 -16.61 -6.47 -4.21
CA LYS A 6 -15.90 -5.90 -3.07
C LYS A 6 -14.40 -5.86 -3.38
N PRO A 7 -13.71 -4.74 -3.10
CA PRO A 7 -12.28 -4.62 -3.37
C PRO A 7 -11.49 -5.63 -2.55
N GLN A 8 -10.50 -6.25 -3.19
CA GLN A 8 -9.62 -7.21 -2.54
C GLN A 8 -8.44 -6.48 -1.89
N LYS A 9 -8.09 -6.87 -0.67
CA LYS A 9 -6.95 -6.30 0.07
C LYS A 9 -5.63 -6.52 -0.68
N ASN A 10 -4.75 -5.52 -0.68
CA ASN A 10 -3.36 -5.66 -1.14
C ASN A 10 -2.54 -6.44 -0.10
N ARG A 11 -2.63 -7.76 -0.14
CA ARG A 11 -1.98 -8.64 0.84
C ARG A 11 -0.46 -8.47 0.87
N GLN A 12 0.17 -8.29 -0.29
CA GLN A 12 1.62 -8.10 -0.38
C GLN A 12 2.09 -6.80 0.27
N LEU A 13 1.38 -5.70 0.05
CA LEU A 13 1.65 -4.43 0.74
C LEU A 13 1.53 -4.56 2.26
N ILE A 14 0.46 -5.21 2.74
CA ILE A 14 0.23 -5.44 4.17
C ILE A 14 1.37 -6.29 4.76
N GLN A 15 1.73 -7.36 4.08
CA GLN A 15 2.76 -8.29 4.51
C GLN A 15 4.13 -7.60 4.58
N ALA A 16 4.55 -6.93 3.51
CA ALA A 16 5.81 -6.20 3.47
C ALA A 16 5.90 -5.11 4.54
N ARG A 17 4.81 -4.37 4.79
CA ARG A 17 4.79 -3.38 5.87
C ARG A 17 4.98 -4.04 7.24
N LYS A 18 4.32 -5.17 7.49
CA LYS A 18 4.43 -5.90 8.75
C LYS A 18 5.82 -6.52 8.94
N GLU A 19 6.47 -7.00 7.87
CA GLU A 19 7.84 -7.49 7.90
C GLU A 19 8.84 -6.41 8.33
N ARG A 20 8.57 -5.14 7.99
CA ARG A 20 9.33 -3.98 8.50
C ARG A 20 8.99 -3.60 9.94
N GLY A 21 8.00 -4.25 10.57
CA GLY A 21 7.52 -3.87 11.90
C GLY A 21 6.74 -2.56 11.93
N TRP A 22 6.31 -2.03 10.79
CA TRP A 22 5.67 -0.70 10.71
C TRP A 22 4.16 -0.77 10.87
N THR A 23 3.60 0.18 11.61
CA THR A 23 2.19 0.58 11.52
C THR A 23 1.92 1.33 10.21
N GLN A 24 0.65 1.46 9.83
CA GLN A 24 0.28 2.30 8.68
C GLN A 24 0.70 3.77 8.88
N ARG A 25 0.71 4.27 10.12
CA ARG A 25 1.13 5.64 10.42
C ARG A 25 2.64 5.82 10.24
N GLU A 26 3.44 4.85 10.67
CA GLU A 26 4.90 4.89 10.48
C GLU A 26 5.28 4.81 9.01
N MET A 27 4.68 3.89 8.27
CA MET A 27 4.92 3.80 6.83
C MET A 27 4.50 5.08 6.11
N ALA A 28 3.36 5.69 6.47
CA ALA A 28 2.94 6.98 5.91
C ALA A 28 3.98 8.09 6.15
N LYS A 29 4.56 8.16 7.36
CA LYS A 29 5.66 9.09 7.66
C LYS A 29 6.89 8.82 6.78
N VAL A 30 7.30 7.56 6.64
CA VAL A 30 8.46 7.16 5.84
C VAL A 30 8.32 7.57 4.36
N ILE A 31 7.11 7.44 3.79
CA ILE A 31 6.86 7.79 2.38
C ILE A 31 6.44 9.26 2.17
N GLY A 32 6.45 10.08 3.23
CA GLY A 32 6.14 11.51 3.16
C GLY A 32 4.65 11.83 2.98
N ILE A 33 3.75 11.04 3.56
CA ILE A 33 2.29 11.26 3.52
C ILE A 33 1.78 11.59 4.93
N SER A 34 1.00 12.67 5.03
CA SER A 34 0.58 13.26 6.31
C SER A 34 -0.40 12.40 7.13
N SER A 35 -1.15 11.47 6.51
CA SER A 35 -2.15 10.63 7.18
C SER A 35 -2.08 9.17 6.74
N ASN A 36 -2.37 8.25 7.66
CA ASN A 36 -2.49 6.82 7.37
C ASN A 36 -3.77 6.46 6.58
N SER A 37 -4.73 7.38 6.42
CA SER A 37 -5.97 7.15 5.66
C SER A 37 -5.68 6.70 4.23
N TYR A 38 -4.65 7.27 3.60
CA TYR A 38 -4.19 6.86 2.29
C TYR A 38 -3.73 5.39 2.29
N LEU A 39 -2.87 4.99 3.23
CA LEU A 39 -2.39 3.61 3.32
C LEU A 39 -3.50 2.62 3.70
N SER A 40 -4.44 3.00 4.57
CA SER A 40 -5.58 2.16 4.91
C SER A 40 -6.43 1.84 3.68
N ARG A 41 -6.76 2.86 2.88
CA ARG A 41 -7.49 2.67 1.61
C ARG A 41 -6.70 1.86 0.60
N LEU A 42 -5.39 2.10 0.52
CA LEU A 42 -4.49 1.39 -0.39
C LEU A 42 -4.39 -0.10 -0.01
N GLU A 43 -4.22 -0.43 1.26
CA GLU A 43 -4.19 -1.80 1.77
C GLU A 43 -5.54 -2.51 1.63
N ALA A 44 -6.64 -1.77 1.76
CA ALA A 44 -7.99 -2.28 1.52
C ALA A 44 -8.31 -2.51 0.03
N GLY A 45 -7.42 -2.12 -0.88
CA GLY A 45 -7.67 -2.20 -2.33
C GLY A 45 -8.70 -1.20 -2.83
N LEU A 46 -9.03 -0.18 -2.03
CA LEU A 46 -10.02 0.86 -2.37
C LEU A 46 -9.46 1.90 -3.34
N ILE A 47 -8.14 2.03 -3.40
CA ILE A 47 -7.43 2.96 -4.28
C ILE A 47 -6.19 2.29 -4.87
N ARG A 48 -5.74 2.79 -6.02
CA ARG A 48 -4.44 2.47 -6.61
C ARG A 48 -3.48 3.64 -6.39
N PRO A 49 -2.20 3.38 -6.12
CA PRO A 49 -1.23 4.44 -5.96
C PRO A 49 -0.83 5.00 -7.34
N ARG A 50 -0.39 6.26 -7.38
CA ARG A 50 0.32 6.77 -8.56
C ARG A 50 1.66 6.07 -8.68
N VAL A 51 2.23 6.03 -9.88
CA VAL A 51 3.53 5.39 -10.17
C VAL A 51 4.61 5.87 -9.20
N ASP A 52 4.72 7.18 -8.97
CA ASP A 52 5.73 7.73 -8.06
C ASP A 52 5.53 7.29 -6.60
N THR A 53 4.27 7.20 -6.16
CA THR A 53 3.96 6.72 -4.81
C THR A 53 4.25 5.23 -4.68
N ALA A 54 3.92 4.43 -5.71
CA ALA A 54 4.24 3.01 -5.75
C ALA A 54 5.75 2.79 -5.65
N ARG A 55 6.55 3.58 -6.38
CA ARG A 55 8.02 3.56 -6.31
C ARG A 55 8.54 3.94 -4.92
N ARG A 56 8.03 5.01 -4.30
CA ARG A 56 8.42 5.39 -2.92
C ARG A 56 8.10 4.30 -1.91
N ILE A 57 6.93 3.68 -2.03
CA ILE A 57 6.52 2.55 -1.19
C ILE A 57 7.48 1.37 -1.37
N ALA A 58 7.76 0.98 -2.62
CA ALA A 58 8.68 -0.10 -2.95
C ALA A 58 10.09 0.15 -2.38
N LEU A 59 10.63 1.36 -2.58
CA LEU A 59 11.92 1.78 -2.01
C LEU A 59 11.93 1.73 -0.48
N ALA A 60 10.89 2.25 0.18
CA ALA A 60 10.77 2.20 1.63
C ALA A 60 10.74 0.76 2.16
N LEU A 61 10.03 -0.13 1.47
CA LEU A 61 9.90 -1.54 1.85
C LEU A 61 11.10 -2.39 1.39
N GLY A 62 11.96 -1.89 0.52
CA GLY A 62 13.11 -2.62 -0.03
C GLY A 62 12.68 -3.81 -0.89
N LYS A 63 11.56 -3.67 -1.59
CA LYS A 63 10.99 -4.71 -2.47
C LYS A 63 10.71 -4.14 -3.86
N PRO A 64 10.74 -4.95 -4.92
CA PRO A 64 10.30 -4.55 -6.25
C PRO A 64 8.83 -4.10 -6.27
N VAL A 65 8.48 -3.16 -7.18
CA VAL A 65 7.11 -2.63 -7.30
C VAL A 65 6.13 -3.74 -7.72
N ASP A 66 6.58 -4.62 -8.61
CA ASP A 66 5.87 -5.80 -9.11
C ASP A 66 5.51 -6.77 -7.99
N GLU A 67 6.42 -7.05 -7.06
CA GLU A 67 6.13 -7.89 -5.89
C GLU A 67 4.98 -7.31 -5.03
N ILE A 68 4.86 -5.97 -4.96
CA ILE A 68 3.88 -5.29 -4.09
C ILE A 68 2.55 -5.01 -4.81
N PHE A 69 2.54 -4.80 -6.12
CA PHE A 69 1.36 -4.30 -6.84
C PHE A 69 0.98 -5.05 -8.13
N LEU A 70 1.81 -5.96 -8.66
CA LEU A 70 1.52 -6.72 -9.88
C LEU A 70 1.29 -8.20 -9.54
N HIS A 71 0.03 -8.56 -9.31
CA HIS A 71 -0.42 -9.93 -9.03
C HIS A 71 -1.95 -10.04 -9.14
#